data_AF-V9G5W1-F1
#
_entry.id   AF-V9G5W1-F1
#
_cell.length_a   1.000
_cell.length_b   1.000
_cell.length_c   1.000
_cell.angle_alpha   90.00
_cell.angle_beta   90.00
_cell.angle_gamma   90.00
#
_symmetry.space_group_name_H-M   'P 1'
#
loop_
_entity.id
_entity.type
_entity.pdbx_description
1 polymer ?
#
loop_
_entity_poly.entity_id
_entity_poly.type
_entity_poly.pdbx_seq_one_letter_code
_entity_poly.pdbx_strand_id
1 'polypeptide(L)'
;MKTLLSSLFVALWMSFVLIGCGTDANQLIHGEMQEGVSIHETFQAVVIEQDETTITVDNSGSKYRLITKDIDYVAEVGDQVKVWTTEQYEESNPAQGEAIKIEKVK
;
A
#
# COMPACT_ATOMS: atom_id res chain seq x y z
N MET A 1 -54.38 -37.31 21.70
CA MET A 1 -53.34 -37.87 20.80
C MET A 1 -52.49 -36.72 20.28
N LYS A 2 -51.21 -37.04 20.04
CA LYS A 2 -50.06 -36.16 19.84
C LYS A 2 -50.28 -35.02 18.83
N THR A 3 -50.04 -33.78 19.24
CA THR A 3 -49.72 -32.67 18.34
C THR A 3 -48.31 -32.19 18.66
N LEU A 4 -47.33 -32.84 18.04
CA LEU A 4 -45.95 -32.39 17.96
C LEU A 4 -45.58 -32.32 16.47
N LEU A 5 -45.81 -31.16 15.87
CA LEU A 5 -45.16 -30.70 14.65
C LEU A 5 -44.69 -29.27 14.98
N SER A 6 -43.41 -29.08 15.29
CA SER A 6 -42.33 -28.82 14.32
C SER A 6 -42.65 -27.65 13.37
N SER A 7 -42.21 -26.46 13.75
CA SER A 7 -41.75 -25.37 12.88
C SER A 7 -40.98 -24.42 13.81
N LEU A 8 -39.66 -24.42 13.85
CA LEU A 8 -38.75 -23.85 12.86
C LEU A 8 -39.21 -22.45 12.41
N PHE A 9 -38.98 -21.44 13.25
CA PHE A 9 -38.83 -20.06 12.80
C PHE A 9 -37.71 -19.39 13.60
N VAL A 10 -36.52 -19.48 13.00
CA VAL A 10 -35.43 -18.53 13.18
C VAL A 10 -35.95 -17.17 12.72
N ALA A 11 -36.14 -16.21 13.62
CA ALA A 11 -36.11 -14.78 13.34
C ALA A 11 -36.52 -14.01 14.60
N LEU A 12 -35.54 -13.43 15.31
CA LEU A 12 -35.64 -12.05 15.79
C LEU A 12 -34.30 -11.62 16.43
N TRP A 13 -33.25 -11.57 15.63
CA TRP A 13 -32.13 -10.66 15.91
C TRP A 13 -32.48 -9.30 15.32
N MET A 14 -33.30 -8.57 16.05
CA MET A 14 -33.48 -7.12 16.00
C MET A 14 -33.75 -6.76 17.46
N SER A 15 -33.08 -5.79 18.09
CA SER A 15 -32.88 -4.45 17.59
C SER A 15 -32.13 -3.63 18.66
N PHE A 16 -31.26 -2.69 18.21
CA PHE A 16 -31.13 -1.32 18.74
C PHE A 16 -30.48 -1.18 20.14
N VAL A 17 -29.59 -0.23 20.48
CA VAL A 17 -29.15 1.05 19.91
C VAL A 17 -27.74 1.35 20.43
N LEU A 18 -26.90 1.86 19.52
CA LEU A 18 -25.69 2.65 19.81
C LEU A 18 -26.04 3.95 20.54
N ILE A 19 -25.76 4.09 21.85
CA ILE A 19 -25.56 5.41 22.46
C ILE A 19 -24.44 5.34 23.50
N GLY A 20 -23.37 6.07 23.19
CA GLY A 20 -22.22 6.37 24.03
C GLY A 20 -21.21 7.07 23.11
N CYS A 21 -21.54 8.24 22.56
CA CYS A 21 -21.30 9.54 23.18
C CYS A 21 -19.85 9.64 23.71
N GLY A 22 -18.93 9.81 22.77
CA GLY A 22 -17.60 10.34 23.01
C GLY A 22 -17.43 11.53 22.08
N THR A 23 -17.94 12.69 22.51
CA THR A 23 -17.69 13.97 21.85
C THR A 23 -16.25 14.36 22.15
N ASP A 24 -15.39 14.36 21.14
CA ASP A 24 -14.26 15.28 21.12
C ASP A 24 -14.13 15.84 19.70
N ALA A 25 -14.57 17.08 19.58
CA ALA A 25 -14.37 17.92 18.43
C ALA A 25 -12.93 18.43 18.43
N ASN A 26 -12.19 18.19 17.36
CA ASN A 26 -11.15 19.11 16.89
C ASN A 26 -10.88 18.79 15.41
N GLN A 27 -11.53 19.50 14.48
CA GLN A 27 -11.05 20.74 13.86
C GLN A 27 -10.06 20.48 12.72
N LEU A 28 -10.26 21.21 11.61
CA LEU A 28 -9.52 21.28 10.32
C LEU A 28 -10.23 20.53 9.17
N ILE A 29 -11.17 21.15 8.45
CA ILE A 29 -11.01 22.15 7.35
C ILE A 29 -10.42 21.53 6.08
N HIS A 30 -11.29 21.40 5.07
CA HIS A 30 -11.05 21.49 3.62
C HIS A 30 -9.75 20.92 3.04
N GLY A 31 -9.90 19.81 2.32
CA GLY A 31 -8.92 19.31 1.37
C GLY A 31 -9.47 18.04 0.74
N GLU A 32 -9.73 18.10 -0.56
CA GLU A 32 -10.50 17.11 -1.30
C GLU A 32 -9.97 15.67 -1.22
N MET A 33 -10.94 14.77 -1.19
CA MET A 33 -10.87 13.33 -1.35
C MET A 33 -9.93 12.91 -2.52
N GLN A 34 -8.75 12.39 -2.19
CA GLN A 34 -8.15 11.26 -2.91
C GLN A 34 -7.93 10.13 -1.91
N GLU A 35 -8.65 9.05 -2.17
CA GLU A 35 -8.77 7.87 -1.33
C GLU A 35 -7.46 7.06 -1.37
N GLY A 36 -6.60 7.25 -0.37
CA GLY A 36 -5.96 6.13 0.33
C GLY A 36 -4.73 5.43 -0.26
N VAL A 37 -3.92 6.05 -1.13
CA VAL A 37 -2.52 5.56 -1.31
C VAL A 37 -1.63 6.32 -0.35
N SER A 38 -1.35 5.73 0.81
CA SER A 38 -0.35 6.30 1.71
C SER A 38 1.03 6.07 1.09
N ILE A 39 1.60 7.13 0.49
CA ILE A 39 2.92 7.07 -0.15
C ILE A 39 3.98 7.08 0.96
N HIS A 40 4.22 5.90 1.56
CA HIS A 40 5.25 5.69 2.58
C HIS A 40 6.53 5.10 1.99
N GLU A 41 7.66 5.48 2.56
CA GLU A 41 8.97 4.94 2.19
C GLU A 41 8.92 3.43 2.38
N THR A 42 9.13 2.67 1.31
CA THR A 42 9.09 1.21 1.37
C THR A 42 10.44 0.68 1.85
N PHE A 43 11.54 1.19 1.28
CA PHE A 43 12.89 0.79 1.68
C PHE A 43 14.00 1.73 1.13
N GLN A 44 15.22 1.52 1.61
CA GLN A 44 16.45 2.10 1.04
C GLN A 44 17.28 1.02 0.33
N ALA A 45 17.88 1.38 -0.79
CA ALA A 45 18.64 0.46 -1.63
C ALA A 45 19.75 1.19 -2.40
N VAL A 46 20.63 0.41 -3.05
CA VAL A 46 21.64 0.92 -3.97
C VAL A 46 21.21 0.63 -5.39
N VAL A 47 21.29 1.61 -6.29
CA VAL A 47 21.02 1.39 -7.73
C VAL A 47 22.17 0.57 -8.32
N ILE A 48 21.86 -0.56 -8.95
CA ILE A 48 22.87 -1.45 -9.54
C ILE A 48 22.77 -1.54 -11.06
N GLU A 49 21.60 -1.31 -11.64
CA GLU A 49 21.38 -1.26 -13.10
C GLU A 49 20.31 -0.20 -13.39
N GLN A 50 20.39 0.43 -14.55
CA GLN A 50 19.45 1.46 -15.00
C GLN A 50 19.25 1.32 -16.51
N ASP A 51 17.99 1.24 -16.90
CA ASP A 51 17.52 1.26 -18.29
C ASP A 51 16.58 2.46 -18.49
N GLU A 52 16.07 2.63 -19.71
CA GLU A 52 15.20 3.78 -20.06
C GLU A 52 13.92 3.87 -19.21
N THR A 53 13.33 2.73 -18.84
CA THR A 53 12.03 2.67 -18.13
C THR A 53 12.07 1.87 -16.83
N THR A 54 13.25 1.40 -16.43
CA THR A 54 13.41 0.56 -15.23
C THR A 54 14.71 0.85 -14.52
N ILE A 55 14.73 0.64 -13.20
CA ILE A 55 15.97 0.52 -12.43
C ILE A 55 16.00 -0.81 -11.70
N THR A 56 17.17 -1.42 -11.57
CA THR A 56 17.38 -2.53 -10.64
C THR A 56 18.12 -2.01 -9.41
N VAL A 57 17.58 -2.32 -8.23
CA VAL A 57 18.14 -1.92 -6.94
C VAL A 57 18.49 -3.13 -6.08
N ASP A 58 19.57 -3.01 -5.30
CA ASP A 58 19.96 -3.99 -4.28
C ASP A 58 19.62 -3.45 -2.89
N ASN A 59 18.74 -4.15 -2.18
CA ASN A 59 18.46 -3.93 -0.77
C ASN A 59 19.05 -5.09 0.03
N SER A 60 20.27 -4.87 0.52
CA SER A 60 20.96 -5.81 1.42
C SER A 60 21.06 -7.24 0.85
N GLY A 61 21.36 -7.36 -0.45
CA GLY A 61 21.45 -8.63 -1.18
C GLY A 61 20.14 -9.13 -1.81
N SER A 62 19.01 -8.47 -1.54
CA SER A 62 17.74 -8.72 -2.25
C SER A 62 17.60 -7.75 -3.41
N LYS A 63 17.42 -8.28 -4.63
CA LYS A 63 17.30 -7.45 -5.83
C LYS A 63 15.84 -7.23 -6.21
N TYR A 64 15.55 -6.02 -6.65
CA TYR A 64 14.23 -5.62 -7.16
C TYR A 64 14.38 -4.85 -8.48
N ARG A 65 13.54 -5.17 -9.46
CA ARG A 65 13.39 -4.38 -10.68
C ARG A 65 12.18 -3.46 -10.53
N LEU A 66 12.39 -2.17 -10.67
CA LEU A 66 11.37 -1.16 -10.47
C LEU A 66 11.06 -0.47 -11.80
N ILE A 67 9.80 -0.47 -12.19
CA ILE A 67 9.30 0.28 -13.34
C ILE A 67 9.26 1.76 -12.95
N THR A 68 9.87 2.61 -13.78
CA THR A 68 10.05 4.05 -13.54
C THR A 68 9.43 4.94 -14.61
N LYS A 69 8.65 4.36 -15.54
CA LYS A 69 8.10 5.03 -16.72
C LYS A 69 7.28 6.31 -16.42
N ASP A 70 6.65 6.38 -15.26
CA ASP A 70 5.71 7.45 -14.87
C ASP A 70 6.29 8.38 -13.78
N ILE A 71 7.60 8.30 -13.49
CA ILE A 71 8.24 9.09 -12.44
C ILE A 71 9.54 9.73 -12.92
N ASP A 72 9.74 10.99 -12.56
CA ASP A 72 11.01 11.68 -12.74
C ASP A 72 11.94 11.41 -11.54
N TYR A 73 13.19 11.02 -11.81
CA TYR A 73 14.21 10.82 -10.78
C TYR A 73 15.62 11.08 -11.36
N VAL A 74 16.60 11.33 -10.48
CA VAL A 74 17.97 11.73 -10.86
C VAL A 74 19.05 10.76 -10.34
N ALA A 75 18.65 9.61 -9.81
CA ALA A 75 19.59 8.63 -9.29
C ALA A 75 20.30 7.88 -10.42
N GLU A 76 21.58 7.61 -10.22
CA GLU A 76 22.46 6.89 -11.13
C GLU A 76 22.94 5.58 -10.50
N VAL A 77 23.50 4.68 -11.33
CA VAL A 77 24.11 3.43 -10.83
C VAL A 77 25.20 3.73 -9.79
N GLY A 78 25.09 3.10 -8.63
CA GLY A 78 25.97 3.29 -7.47
C GLY A 78 25.38 4.20 -6.39
N ASP A 79 24.34 4.97 -6.69
CA ASP A 79 23.71 5.86 -5.71
C ASP A 79 22.90 5.08 -4.67
N GLN A 80 22.87 5.62 -3.45
CA GLN A 80 21.94 5.16 -2.43
C GLN A 80 20.62 5.93 -2.57
N VAL A 81 19.50 5.21 -2.63
CA VAL A 81 18.17 5.77 -2.84
C VAL A 81 17.17 5.35 -1.77
N LYS A 82 16.18 6.20 -1.52
CA LYS A 82 14.91 5.85 -0.88
C LYS A 82 13.89 5.55 -1.97
N VAL A 83 13.15 4.47 -1.80
CA VAL A 83 12.19 3.97 -2.78
C VAL A 83 10.80 3.90 -2.15
N TRP A 84 9.82 4.42 -2.87
CA TRP A 84 8.40 4.25 -2.61
C TRP A 84 7.81 3.40 -3.73
N THR A 85 7.15 2.30 -3.40
CA THR A 85 6.49 1.42 -4.38
C THR A 85 5.01 1.23 -4.04
N THR A 86 4.27 0.62 -4.97
CA THR A 86 2.90 0.17 -4.74
C THR A 86 2.81 -1.07 -3.84
N GLU A 87 3.96 -1.63 -3.41
CA GLU A 87 4.11 -2.91 -2.70
C GLU A 87 3.55 -4.14 -3.44
N GLN A 88 3.12 -3.97 -4.69
CA GLN A 88 2.68 -5.05 -5.56
C GLN A 88 3.85 -5.48 -6.44
N TYR A 89 4.34 -6.70 -6.19
CA TYR A 89 5.44 -7.28 -6.94
C TYR A 89 4.97 -8.48 -7.76
N GLU A 90 5.39 -8.53 -9.01
CA GLU A 90 5.24 -9.69 -9.88
C GLU A 90 6.25 -10.77 -9.50
N GLU A 91 5.78 -12.02 -9.51
CA GLU A 91 6.63 -13.19 -9.26
C GLU A 91 7.60 -13.40 -10.43
N SER A 92 8.80 -12.85 -10.28
CA SER A 92 9.86 -12.79 -11.29
C SER A 92 11.24 -12.84 -10.61
N ASN A 93 12.32 -12.92 -11.38
CA ASN A 93 13.69 -12.96 -10.84
C ASN A 93 14.61 -11.95 -11.55
N PRO A 94 14.95 -10.79 -10.93
CA PRO A 94 14.49 -10.33 -9.61
C PRO A 94 12.99 -10.01 -9.58
N ALA A 95 12.41 -9.89 -8.38
CA ALA A 95 11.01 -9.46 -8.22
C ALA A 95 10.81 -8.06 -8.82
N GLN A 96 9.70 -7.88 -9.55
CA GLN A 96 9.43 -6.67 -10.31
C GLN A 96 8.25 -5.91 -9.70
N GLY A 97 8.39 -4.60 -9.50
CA GLY A 97 7.32 -3.73 -8.98
C GLY A 97 7.32 -2.36 -9.64
N GLU A 98 6.37 -1.51 -9.24
CA GLU A 98 6.24 -0.14 -9.75
C GLU A 98 6.73 0.87 -8.72
N ALA A 99 7.62 1.77 -9.14
CA ALA A 99 8.08 2.86 -8.30
C ALA A 99 7.13 4.06 -8.40
N ILE A 100 6.71 4.57 -7.25
CA ILE A 100 5.91 5.79 -7.11
C ILE A 100 6.83 7.01 -6.96
N LYS A 101 7.99 6.81 -6.32
CA LYS A 101 8.97 7.87 -6.09
C LYS A 101 10.34 7.25 -5.82
N ILE A 102 11.39 7.92 -6.26
CA ILE A 102 12.77 7.58 -5.95
C ILE A 102 13.50 8.87 -5.55
N GLU A 103 14.15 8.87 -4.40
CA GLU A 103 14.97 10.00 -3.93
C GLU A 103 16.41 9.57 -3.68
N LYS A 104 17.36 10.29 -4.27
CA LYS A 104 18.78 10.10 -3.99
C LYS A 104 19.09 10.55 -2.56
N VAL A 105 19.79 9.70 -1.83
CA VAL A 105 20.26 9.95 -0.45
C VAL A 105 21.73 10.36 -0.46
N LYS A 106 22.56 9.65 -1.21
CA LYS A 106 24.01 9.87 -1.33
C LYS A 106 24.49 9.51 -2.73
#